data_AF-A0A920TU38-F1
#
_entry.id   AF-A0A920TU38-F1
#
_cell.length_a   1.000
_cell.length_b   1.000
_cell.length_c   1.000
_cell.angle_alpha   90.00
_cell.angle_beta   90.00
_cell.angle_gamma   90.00
#
_symmetry.space_group_name_H-M   'P 1'
#
loop_
_entity.id
_entity.type
_entity.pdbx_description
1 polymer ?
#
loop_
_entity_poly.entity_id
_entity_poly.type
_entity_poly.pdbx_seq_one_letter_code
_entity_poly.pdbx_strand_id
1 'polypeptide(L)'
;MFWNKIREIEPYLQPQGEIPEGEYVVSNESMLHLSAVTACILCGACVSDCTVLEVDKSFLGPAALAKAYRFTADPRDGDEHGVSRDRLKVLGQPSGMWDCTRCNMCVQVCPKGVAPMDRIMAMHDQAIEAGYGNNNGARHADAFIESVGHTGRLDELRLPVKTVGITNIPALLAFAPVGWRAMTHGKLPPLIHKSVEDVQTIRKLYRRLEQ
;
A
#
# COMPACT_ATOMS: atom_id res chain seq x y z
N MET A 1 -12.86 -18.36 1.93
CA MET A 1 -11.74 -17.44 2.20
C MET A 1 -11.52 -16.47 1.04
N PHE A 2 -11.10 -16.92 -0.16
CA PHE A 2 -10.88 -16.04 -1.34
C PHE A 2 -12.10 -15.19 -1.73
N TRP A 3 -13.25 -15.82 -2.00
CA TRP A 3 -14.46 -15.13 -2.45
C TRP A 3 -15.04 -14.15 -1.42
N ASN A 4 -14.79 -14.38 -0.13
CA ASN A 4 -15.26 -13.46 0.91
C ASN A 4 -14.50 -12.14 0.83
N LYS A 5 -13.18 -12.18 0.65
CA LYS A 5 -12.33 -11.00 0.47
C LYS A 5 -12.67 -10.23 -0.80
N ILE A 6 -13.03 -10.94 -1.88
CA ILE A 6 -13.54 -10.29 -3.11
C ILE A 6 -14.88 -9.60 -2.86
N ARG A 7 -15.77 -10.16 -2.04
CA ARG A 7 -17.06 -9.51 -1.72
C ARG A 7 -16.89 -8.33 -0.78
N GLU A 8 -15.91 -8.38 0.12
CA GLU A 8 -15.61 -7.34 1.11
C GLU A 8 -15.24 -5.99 0.49
N ILE A 9 -14.70 -6.00 -0.74
CA ILE A 9 -14.40 -4.76 -1.47
C ILE A 9 -15.59 -4.19 -2.26
N GLU A 10 -16.76 -4.84 -2.17
CA GLU A 10 -17.97 -4.48 -2.93
C GLU A 10 -17.66 -4.30 -4.43
N PRO A 11 -17.40 -5.40 -5.17
CA PRO A 11 -16.75 -5.38 -6.48
C PRO A 11 -17.72 -5.02 -7.63
N TYR A 12 -18.50 -3.97 -7.44
CA TYR A 12 -19.44 -3.38 -8.39
C TYR A 12 -19.32 -1.86 -8.35
N LEU A 13 -19.72 -1.20 -9.44
CA LEU A 13 -19.65 0.25 -9.57
C LEU A 13 -20.66 0.93 -8.62
N GLN A 14 -20.24 1.99 -7.94
CA GLN A 14 -21.07 2.81 -7.06
C GLN A 14 -20.97 4.29 -7.46
N PRO A 15 -21.58 4.70 -8.58
CA PRO A 15 -21.51 6.09 -9.02
C PRO A 15 -22.19 7.03 -8.04
N GLN A 16 -21.59 8.20 -7.86
CA GLN A 16 -22.19 9.31 -7.15
C GLN A 16 -23.02 10.17 -8.12
N GLY A 17 -24.13 10.73 -7.65
CA GLY A 17 -24.96 11.65 -8.43
C GLY A 17 -26.13 10.99 -9.19
N GLU A 18 -26.68 11.74 -10.13
CA GLU A 18 -27.85 11.31 -10.91
C GLU A 18 -27.47 10.26 -11.96
N ILE A 19 -28.28 9.20 -12.04
CA ILE A 19 -28.11 8.16 -13.05
C ILE A 19 -28.52 8.76 -14.40
N PRO A 20 -27.63 8.80 -15.41
CA PRO A 20 -27.97 9.32 -16.72
C PRO A 20 -29.03 8.44 -17.42
N GLU A 21 -29.80 9.03 -18.32
CA GLU A 21 -30.78 8.27 -19.14
C GLU A 21 -30.10 7.26 -20.09
N GLY A 22 -28.80 7.44 -20.37
CA GLY A 22 -28.00 6.59 -21.26
C GLY A 22 -26.76 6.01 -20.58
N GLU A 23 -25.68 5.88 -21.34
CA GLU A 23 -24.40 5.39 -20.81
C GLU A 23 -23.62 6.46 -20.02
N TYR A 24 -22.81 6.02 -19.07
CA TYR A 24 -21.82 6.88 -18.44
C TYR A 24 -20.70 7.20 -19.43
N VAL A 25 -20.61 8.45 -19.86
CA VAL A 25 -19.58 8.92 -20.79
C VAL A 25 -18.26 9.09 -20.03
N VAL A 26 -17.23 8.37 -20.48
CA VAL A 26 -15.86 8.47 -19.94
C VAL A 26 -14.87 8.58 -21.08
N SER A 27 -13.75 9.26 -20.86
CA SER A 27 -12.69 9.34 -21.87
C SER A 27 -11.94 8.01 -21.94
N ASN A 28 -11.38 7.69 -23.11
CA ASN A 28 -10.55 6.50 -23.25
C ASN A 28 -9.30 6.59 -22.34
N GLU A 29 -8.69 7.76 -22.27
CA GLU A 29 -7.48 8.03 -21.48
C GLU A 29 -7.67 7.71 -20.00
N SER A 30 -8.81 8.12 -19.41
CA SER A 30 -9.11 7.84 -18.00
C SER A 30 -9.34 6.35 -17.71
N MET A 31 -9.50 5.51 -18.74
CA MET A 31 -9.76 4.07 -18.59
C MET A 31 -8.57 3.19 -18.95
N LEU A 32 -7.58 3.68 -19.70
CA LEU A 32 -6.46 2.88 -20.22
C LEU A 32 -5.69 2.15 -19.11
N HIS A 33 -5.45 2.83 -17.99
CA HIS A 33 -4.71 2.29 -16.85
C HIS A 33 -5.45 1.13 -16.14
N LEU A 34 -6.75 0.98 -16.38
CA LEU A 34 -7.59 -0.08 -15.82
C LEU A 34 -7.55 -1.38 -16.65
N SER A 35 -7.05 -1.34 -17.88
CA SER A 35 -7.05 -2.49 -18.81
C SER A 35 -6.32 -3.72 -18.26
N ALA A 36 -5.17 -3.52 -17.62
CA ALA A 36 -4.41 -4.61 -17.02
C ALA A 36 -5.17 -5.27 -15.87
N VAL A 37 -5.85 -4.48 -15.03
CA VAL A 37 -6.55 -5.00 -13.85
C VAL A 37 -7.90 -5.64 -14.18
N THR A 38 -8.58 -5.19 -15.24
CA THR A 38 -9.78 -5.84 -15.74
C THR A 38 -9.50 -7.19 -16.39
N ALA A 39 -8.28 -7.44 -16.87
CA ALA A 39 -7.87 -8.73 -17.43
C ALA A 39 -7.71 -9.86 -16.38
N CYS A 40 -7.88 -9.56 -15.09
CA CYS A 40 -7.83 -10.55 -14.02
C CYS A 40 -8.96 -11.60 -14.16
N ILE A 41 -8.57 -12.87 -14.27
CA ILE A 41 -9.49 -14.01 -14.38
C ILE A 41 -9.89 -14.63 -13.03
N LEU A 42 -9.53 -13.97 -11.91
CA LEU A 42 -9.82 -14.43 -10.54
C LEU A 42 -9.34 -15.86 -10.23
N CYS A 43 -8.24 -16.31 -10.84
CA CYS A 43 -7.70 -17.67 -10.62
C CYS A 43 -7.12 -17.92 -9.22
N GLY A 44 -6.76 -16.86 -8.49
CA GLY A 44 -6.23 -16.98 -7.13
C GLY A 44 -4.74 -17.32 -7.00
N ALA A 45 -3.98 -17.48 -8.10
CA ALA A 45 -2.54 -17.77 -8.05
C ALA A 45 -1.77 -16.76 -7.16
N CYS A 46 -2.03 -15.47 -7.35
CA CYS A 46 -1.41 -14.42 -6.55
C CYS A 46 -1.74 -14.48 -5.04
N VAL A 47 -2.90 -15.04 -4.68
CA VAL A 47 -3.32 -15.23 -3.29
C VAL A 47 -2.61 -16.44 -2.69
N SER A 48 -2.39 -17.50 -3.48
CA SER A 48 -1.66 -18.70 -3.06
C SER A 48 -0.22 -18.40 -2.66
N ASP A 49 0.48 -17.58 -3.46
CA ASP A 49 1.91 -17.26 -3.24
C ASP A 49 2.15 -15.99 -2.40
N CYS A 50 1.10 -15.41 -1.82
CA CYS A 50 1.23 -14.21 -1.00
C CYS A 50 1.74 -14.58 0.40
N THR A 51 3.01 -14.26 0.68
CA THR A 51 3.63 -14.54 1.98
C THR A 51 2.94 -13.84 3.16
N VAL A 52 2.30 -12.70 2.95
CA VAL A 52 1.51 -12.03 4.00
C VAL A 52 0.33 -12.89 4.42
N LEU A 53 -0.36 -13.53 3.47
CA LEU A 53 -1.53 -14.35 3.75
C LEU A 53 -1.20 -15.64 4.51
N GLU A 54 0.05 -16.09 4.46
CA GLU A 54 0.54 -17.23 5.26
C GLU A 54 0.63 -16.87 6.76
N VAL A 55 1.01 -15.63 7.06
CA VAL A 55 1.20 -15.13 8.42
C VAL A 55 -0.09 -14.54 8.98
N ASP A 56 -0.79 -13.73 8.18
CA ASP A 56 -2.01 -13.06 8.54
C ASP A 56 -3.13 -13.35 7.53
N LYS A 57 -4.05 -14.22 7.94
CA LYS A 57 -5.20 -14.60 7.12
C LYS A 57 -6.25 -13.48 7.00
N SER A 58 -6.20 -12.46 7.85
CA SER A 58 -7.14 -11.33 7.82
C SER A 58 -6.85 -10.38 6.65
N PHE A 59 -5.58 -10.21 6.27
CA PHE A 59 -5.17 -9.35 5.15
C PHE A 59 -6.01 -9.61 3.88
N LEU A 60 -6.51 -8.55 3.26
CA LEU A 60 -7.46 -8.62 2.16
C LEU A 60 -6.89 -9.32 0.90
N GLY A 61 -5.57 -9.26 0.73
CA GLY A 61 -4.85 -10.04 -0.28
C GLY A 61 -4.79 -9.39 -1.66
N PRO A 62 -3.85 -9.86 -2.50
CA PRO A 62 -3.51 -9.15 -3.75
C PRO A 62 -4.62 -9.16 -4.80
N ALA A 63 -5.39 -10.25 -4.92
CA ALA A 63 -6.48 -10.31 -5.90
C ALA A 63 -7.59 -9.31 -5.58
N ALA A 64 -7.99 -9.22 -4.31
CA ALA A 64 -9.05 -8.33 -3.87
C ALA A 64 -8.60 -6.87 -3.91
N LEU A 65 -7.38 -6.55 -3.46
CA LEU A 65 -6.88 -5.18 -3.54
C LEU A 65 -6.65 -4.71 -4.99
N ALA A 66 -6.14 -5.57 -5.88
CA ALA A 66 -6.06 -5.21 -7.30
C ALA A 66 -7.47 -4.98 -7.88
N LYS A 67 -8.44 -5.83 -7.55
CA LYS A 67 -9.83 -5.62 -7.96
C LYS A 67 -10.43 -4.34 -7.34
N ALA A 68 -10.02 -3.96 -6.13
CA ALA A 68 -10.45 -2.72 -5.48
C ALA A 68 -9.90 -1.49 -6.22
N TYR A 69 -8.64 -1.52 -6.66
CA TYR A 69 -8.05 -0.47 -7.48
C TYR A 69 -8.87 -0.18 -8.75
N ARG A 70 -9.47 -1.23 -9.35
CA ARG A 70 -10.37 -1.07 -10.49
C ARG A 70 -11.54 -0.13 -10.17
N PHE A 71 -12.02 -0.06 -8.93
CA PHE A 71 -13.11 0.82 -8.53
C PHE A 71 -12.60 2.13 -7.94
N THR A 72 -11.51 2.13 -7.16
CA THR A 72 -10.96 3.38 -6.60
C THR A 72 -10.47 4.34 -7.67
N ALA A 73 -10.02 3.83 -8.82
CA ALA A 73 -9.50 4.58 -9.94
C ALA A 73 -10.45 4.68 -11.14
N ASP A 74 -11.68 4.15 -11.05
CA ASP A 74 -12.69 4.36 -12.11
C ASP A 74 -13.35 5.72 -11.91
N PRO A 75 -13.29 6.64 -12.88
CA PRO A 75 -13.88 7.97 -12.75
C PRO A 75 -15.40 7.94 -12.52
N ARG A 76 -16.06 6.82 -12.85
CA ARG A 76 -17.50 6.64 -12.62
C ARG A 76 -17.85 6.23 -11.18
N ASP A 77 -16.88 5.80 -10.38
CA ASP A 77 -17.03 5.47 -8.94
C ASP A 77 -16.34 6.55 -8.07
N GLY A 78 -15.70 7.53 -8.69
CA GLY A 78 -14.94 8.58 -8.03
C GLY A 78 -15.76 9.82 -7.72
N ASP A 79 -15.16 10.70 -6.94
CA ASP A 79 -15.60 12.08 -6.76
C ASP A 79 -15.26 12.96 -7.99
N GLU A 80 -15.31 14.28 -7.84
CA GLU A 80 -14.93 15.26 -8.87
C GLU A 80 -13.49 15.12 -9.39
N HIS A 81 -12.62 14.40 -8.65
CA HIS A 81 -11.25 14.10 -9.04
C HIS A 81 -11.09 12.70 -9.63
N GLY A 82 -12.19 11.94 -9.79
CA GLY A 82 -12.19 10.59 -10.35
C GLY A 82 -11.64 9.53 -9.40
N VAL A 83 -11.61 9.82 -8.08
CA VAL A 83 -11.08 8.90 -7.07
C VAL A 83 -12.15 8.57 -6.02
N SER A 84 -12.35 7.28 -5.74
CA SER A 84 -13.33 6.83 -4.75
C SER A 84 -12.79 6.94 -3.33
N ARG A 85 -13.00 8.10 -2.69
CA ARG A 85 -12.49 8.40 -1.34
C ARG A 85 -13.03 7.46 -0.25
N ASP A 86 -14.31 7.10 -0.33
CA ASP A 86 -14.94 6.21 0.66
C ASP A 86 -14.33 4.81 0.65
N ARG A 87 -14.06 4.27 -0.54
CA ARG A 87 -13.36 2.99 -0.68
C ARG A 87 -11.94 3.06 -0.14
N LEU A 88 -11.19 4.13 -0.45
CA LEU A 88 -9.83 4.31 0.07
C LEU A 88 -9.79 4.38 1.60
N LYS A 89 -10.79 5.02 2.22
CA LYS A 89 -10.90 5.09 3.68
C LYS A 89 -11.08 3.71 4.32
N VAL A 90 -11.91 2.85 3.73
CA VAL A 90 -12.13 1.47 4.19
C VAL A 90 -10.90 0.61 3.93
N LEU A 91 -10.33 0.69 2.73
CA LEU A 91 -9.13 -0.06 2.35
C LEU A 91 -7.88 0.40 3.13
N GLY A 92 -7.89 1.60 3.70
CA GLY A 92 -6.81 2.13 4.54
C GLY A 92 -6.83 1.62 5.99
N GLN A 93 -7.86 0.88 6.40
CA GLN A 93 -7.93 0.26 7.73
C GLN A 93 -6.98 -0.94 7.86
N PRO A 94 -6.73 -1.43 9.09
CA PRO A 94 -5.99 -2.69 9.30
C PRO A 94 -6.60 -3.83 8.48
N SER A 95 -5.77 -4.80 8.10
CA SER A 95 -6.09 -5.87 7.13
C SER A 95 -6.31 -5.38 5.69
N GLY A 96 -6.22 -4.07 5.44
CA GLY A 96 -6.40 -3.44 4.13
C GLY A 96 -5.11 -3.32 3.32
N MET A 97 -4.98 -2.24 2.54
CA MET A 97 -3.92 -2.06 1.55
C MET A 97 -2.52 -1.94 2.15
N TRP A 98 -2.40 -1.39 3.36
CA TRP A 98 -1.12 -1.07 4.01
C TRP A 98 -0.37 -2.30 4.54
N ASP A 99 -1.04 -3.43 4.70
CA ASP A 99 -0.43 -4.66 5.22
C ASP A 99 0.34 -5.43 4.13
N CYS A 100 0.32 -4.96 2.88
CA CYS A 100 1.16 -5.49 1.82
C CYS A 100 2.65 -5.22 2.11
N THR A 101 3.43 -6.28 2.28
CA THR A 101 4.89 -6.21 2.51
C THR A 101 5.73 -6.08 1.24
N ARG A 102 5.09 -5.91 0.07
CA ARG A 102 5.75 -5.66 -1.22
C ARG A 102 6.76 -6.75 -1.63
N CYS A 103 6.46 -8.01 -1.34
CA CYS A 103 7.32 -9.16 -1.70
C CYS A 103 7.31 -9.56 -3.19
N ASN A 104 6.49 -8.89 -4.02
CA ASN A 104 6.38 -9.07 -5.48
C ASN A 104 5.91 -10.45 -6.00
N MET A 105 5.68 -11.44 -5.14
CA MET A 105 5.29 -12.80 -5.58
C MET A 105 3.99 -12.80 -6.38
N CYS A 106 3.01 -11.98 -5.99
CA CYS A 106 1.72 -11.87 -6.69
C CYS A 106 1.85 -11.42 -8.16
N VAL A 107 2.92 -10.68 -8.50
CA VAL A 107 3.22 -10.26 -9.87
C VAL A 107 3.86 -11.41 -10.63
N GLN A 108 4.85 -12.08 -10.03
CA GLN A 108 5.60 -13.17 -10.65
C GLN A 108 4.72 -14.34 -11.08
N VAL A 109 3.72 -14.70 -10.26
CA VAL A 109 2.87 -15.87 -10.51
C VAL A 109 1.62 -15.56 -11.32
N CYS A 110 1.38 -14.29 -11.69
CA CYS A 110 0.14 -13.92 -12.38
C CYS A 110 0.17 -14.35 -13.86
N PRO A 111 -0.69 -15.29 -14.29
CA PRO A 111 -0.67 -15.78 -15.68
C PRO A 111 -1.21 -14.76 -16.70
N LYS A 112 -1.80 -13.66 -16.21
CA LYS A 112 -2.40 -12.60 -17.04
C LYS A 112 -1.60 -11.30 -17.03
N GLY A 113 -0.49 -11.23 -16.27
CA GLY A 113 0.32 -10.01 -16.19
C GLY A 113 -0.42 -8.82 -15.55
N VAL A 114 -1.36 -9.05 -14.64
CA VAL A 114 -2.17 -7.99 -13.98
C VAL A 114 -1.32 -7.06 -13.11
N ALA A 115 -0.18 -7.54 -12.63
CA ALA A 115 0.69 -6.88 -11.66
C ALA A 115 -0.04 -6.35 -10.41
N PRO A 116 -0.61 -7.23 -9.54
CA PRO A 116 -1.40 -6.81 -8.39
C PRO A 116 -0.68 -5.86 -7.41
N MET A 117 0.62 -6.08 -7.17
CA MET A 117 1.40 -5.22 -6.26
C MET A 117 1.43 -3.78 -6.75
N ASP A 118 1.65 -3.56 -8.05
CA ASP A 118 1.71 -2.22 -8.63
C ASP A 118 0.38 -1.48 -8.47
N ARG A 119 -0.75 -2.20 -8.58
CA ARG A 119 -2.08 -1.63 -8.33
C ARG A 119 -2.28 -1.27 -6.85
N ILE A 120 -1.74 -2.07 -5.92
CA ILE A 120 -1.76 -1.75 -4.49
C ILE A 120 -0.93 -0.50 -4.21
N MET A 121 0.24 -0.36 -4.83
CA MET A 121 1.08 0.84 -4.67
C MET A 121 0.41 2.09 -5.23
N ALA A 122 -0.17 2.02 -6.43
CA ALA A 122 -0.95 3.14 -6.97
C ALA A 122 -2.12 3.53 -6.06
N MET A 123 -2.71 2.58 -5.34
CA MET A 123 -3.76 2.84 -4.36
C MET A 123 -3.23 3.45 -3.05
N HIS A 124 -1.97 3.15 -2.65
CA HIS A 124 -1.29 3.85 -1.55
C HIS A 124 -1.13 5.33 -1.90
N ASP A 125 -0.68 5.62 -3.12
CA ASP A 125 -0.50 6.98 -3.61
C ASP A 125 -1.84 7.72 -3.64
N GLN A 126 -2.89 7.11 -4.22
CA GLN A 126 -4.26 7.66 -4.20
C GLN A 126 -4.74 7.97 -2.77
N ALA A 127 -4.47 7.10 -1.81
CA ALA A 127 -4.87 7.32 -0.42
C ALA A 127 -4.13 8.51 0.22
N ILE A 128 -2.83 8.63 -0.04
CA ILE A 128 -2.01 9.75 0.47
C ILE A 128 -2.49 11.07 -0.15
N GLU A 129 -2.64 11.12 -1.48
CA GLU A 129 -3.12 12.29 -2.22
C GLU A 129 -4.53 12.71 -1.80
N ALA A 130 -5.41 11.74 -1.54
CA ALA A 130 -6.75 12.00 -1.00
C ALA A 130 -6.72 12.46 0.48
N GLY A 131 -5.56 12.55 1.14
CA GLY A 131 -5.44 13.01 2.53
C GLY A 131 -5.67 11.93 3.58
N TYR A 132 -5.69 10.65 3.20
CA TYR A 132 -5.73 9.51 4.13
C TYR A 132 -4.34 9.10 4.64
N GLY A 133 -3.33 9.98 4.55
CA GLY A 133 -1.94 9.71 4.97
C GLY A 133 -1.70 9.65 6.48
N ASN A 134 -2.66 10.03 7.33
CA ASN A 134 -2.47 10.00 8.79
C ASN A 134 -2.72 8.62 9.43
N ASN A 135 -2.10 7.58 8.89
CA ASN A 135 -2.20 6.20 9.39
C ASN A 135 -0.81 5.56 9.54
N ASN A 136 -0.72 4.40 10.21
CA ASN A 136 0.56 3.74 10.46
C ASN A 136 1.29 3.38 9.16
N GLY A 137 0.58 2.88 8.14
CA GLY A 137 1.18 2.47 6.87
C GLY A 137 1.78 3.64 6.08
N ALA A 138 1.02 4.73 5.95
CA ALA A 138 1.50 5.94 5.29
C ALA A 138 2.67 6.59 6.07
N ARG A 139 2.55 6.74 7.40
CA ARG A 139 3.67 7.24 8.24
C ARG A 139 4.91 6.35 8.16
N HIS A 140 4.74 5.04 8.02
CA HIS A 140 5.86 4.12 7.84
C HIS A 140 6.59 4.38 6.51
N ALA A 141 5.83 4.56 5.43
CA ALA A 141 6.40 4.89 4.12
C ALA A 141 7.16 6.23 4.16
N ASP A 142 6.56 7.27 4.76
CA ASP A 142 7.20 8.58 4.92
C ASP A 142 8.47 8.49 5.77
N ALA A 143 8.41 7.80 6.92
CA ALA A 143 9.56 7.63 7.80
C ALA A 143 10.69 6.83 7.15
N PHE A 144 10.36 5.86 6.31
CA PHE A 144 11.32 5.09 5.52
C PHE A 144 12.03 6.00 4.51
N ILE A 145 11.25 6.75 3.71
CA ILE A 145 11.74 7.69 2.70
C ILE A 145 12.65 8.73 3.35
N GLU A 146 12.22 9.34 4.46
CA GLU A 146 12.99 10.34 5.20
C GLU A 146 14.33 9.76 5.72
N SER A 147 14.29 8.55 6.28
CA SER A 147 15.50 7.89 6.80
C SER A 147 16.54 7.66 5.70
N VAL A 148 16.10 7.09 4.58
CA VAL A 148 16.97 6.77 3.44
C VAL A 148 17.44 8.04 2.75
N GLY A 149 16.57 9.04 2.59
CA GLY A 149 16.94 10.34 2.02
C GLY A 149 18.01 11.06 2.85
N HIS A 150 17.94 10.98 4.18
CA HIS A 150 18.90 11.64 5.06
C HIS A 150 20.27 10.95 5.10
N THR A 151 20.31 9.63 5.25
CA THR A 151 21.57 8.89 5.51
C THR A 151 21.99 7.93 4.40
N GLY A 152 21.12 7.64 3.43
CA GLY A 152 21.28 6.54 2.48
C GLY A 152 21.10 5.16 3.12
N ARG A 153 20.71 5.09 4.40
CA ARG A 153 20.45 3.86 5.15
C ARG A 153 19.11 3.95 5.86
N LEU A 154 18.53 2.79 6.12
CA LEU A 154 17.35 2.68 6.97
C LEU A 154 17.79 2.69 8.45
N ASP A 155 17.24 3.61 9.24
CA ASP A 155 17.36 3.64 10.69
C ASP A 155 16.23 2.79 11.29
N GLU A 156 16.49 1.49 11.38
CA GLU A 156 15.52 0.49 11.88
C GLU A 156 15.12 0.75 13.34
N LEU A 157 15.95 1.45 14.11
CA LEU A 157 15.66 1.77 15.51
C LEU A 157 14.63 2.88 15.63
N ARG A 158 14.73 3.93 14.79
CA ARG A 158 13.79 5.05 14.80
C ARG A 158 12.52 4.79 14.01
N LEU A 159 12.55 3.87 13.05
CA LEU A 159 11.41 3.59 12.17
C LEU A 159 10.14 3.19 12.93
N PRO A 160 10.16 2.27 13.93
CA PRO A 160 8.97 1.95 14.73
C PRO A 160 8.41 3.18 15.45
N VAL A 161 9.29 4.00 16.04
CA VAL A 161 8.91 5.21 16.78
C VAL A 161 8.21 6.22 15.88
N LYS A 162 8.75 6.48 14.69
CA LYS A 162 8.14 7.37 13.70
C LYS A 162 6.84 6.82 13.11
N THR A 163 6.75 5.49 12.98
CA THR A 163 5.57 4.81 12.43
C THR A 163 4.37 4.88 13.39
N VAL A 164 4.57 4.45 14.65
CA VAL A 164 3.47 4.36 15.64
C VAL A 164 3.23 5.67 16.40
N GLY A 165 4.21 6.57 16.39
CA GLY A 165 4.19 7.84 17.12
C GLY A 165 4.70 7.72 18.56
N ILE A 166 5.39 8.78 19.01
CA ILE A 166 6.02 8.85 20.34
C ILE A 166 4.97 8.82 21.47
N THR A 167 3.75 9.28 21.18
CA THR A 167 2.65 9.33 22.15
C THR A 167 1.98 7.98 22.37
N ASN A 168 2.19 6.99 21.50
CA ASN A 168 1.55 5.67 21.59
C ASN A 168 2.40 4.68 22.40
N ILE A 169 2.52 4.93 23.70
CA ILE A 169 3.32 4.12 24.63
C ILE A 169 2.94 2.62 24.59
N PRO A 170 1.65 2.23 24.58
CA PRO A 170 1.29 0.81 24.51
C PRO A 170 1.81 0.11 23.24
N ALA A 171 1.70 0.76 22.09
CA ALA A 171 2.21 0.20 20.83
C ALA A 171 3.74 0.10 20.82
N LEU A 172 4.45 1.07 21.42
CA LEU A 172 5.91 1.03 21.55
C LEU A 172 6.36 -0.12 22.47
N LEU A 173 5.69 -0.32 23.60
CA LEU A 173 5.99 -1.43 24.51
C LEU A 173 5.75 -2.80 23.87
N ALA A 174 4.82 -2.91 22.90
CA ALA A 174 4.61 -4.15 22.16
C ALA A 174 5.85 -4.62 21.37
N PHE A 175 6.78 -3.72 21.04
CA PHE A 175 8.05 -4.07 20.39
C PHE A 175 9.14 -4.54 21.36
N ALA A 176 8.97 -4.35 22.68
CA ALA A 176 9.99 -4.71 23.67
C ALA A 176 10.41 -6.20 23.61
N PRO A 177 9.51 -7.19 23.42
CA PRO A 177 9.91 -8.59 23.28
C PRO A 177 10.75 -8.88 22.02
N VAL A 178 10.54 -8.12 20.94
CA VAL A 178 11.35 -8.22 19.72
C VAL A 178 12.72 -7.61 19.96
N GLY A 179 12.76 -6.42 20.57
CA GLY A 179 14.01 -5.74 20.94
C GLY A 179 14.89 -6.57 21.88
N TRP A 180 14.28 -7.21 22.90
CA TRP A 180 14.99 -8.12 23.80
C TRP A 180 15.61 -9.31 23.06
N ARG A 181 14.84 -9.97 22.18
CA ARG A 181 15.34 -11.08 21.35
C ARG A 181 16.47 -10.63 20.40
N ALA A 182 16.33 -9.46 19.78
CA ALA A 182 17.38 -8.91 18.93
C ALA A 182 18.66 -8.66 19.73
N MET A 183 18.55 -8.10 20.95
CA MET A 183 19.67 -7.87 21.85
C MET A 183 20.36 -9.18 22.28
N THR A 184 19.60 -10.19 22.69
CA THR A 184 20.16 -11.50 23.13
C THR A 184 20.89 -12.24 22.02
N HIS A 185 20.55 -11.95 20.76
CA HIS A 185 21.22 -12.53 19.58
C HIS A 185 22.26 -11.60 18.94
N GLY A 186 22.57 -10.44 19.55
CA GLY A 186 23.53 -9.48 19.01
C GLY A 186 23.09 -8.84 17.68
N LYS A 187 21.78 -8.85 17.39
CA LYS A 187 21.15 -8.31 16.18
C LYS A 187 20.45 -6.98 16.42
N LEU A 188 20.80 -6.28 17.50
CA LEU A 188 20.24 -4.96 17.77
C LEU A 188 20.81 -3.95 16.75
N PRO A 189 19.96 -3.13 16.09
CA PRO A 189 20.45 -2.08 15.20
C PRO A 189 21.38 -1.10 15.92
N PRO A 190 22.34 -0.49 15.21
CA PRO A 190 23.24 0.48 15.82
C PRO A 190 22.46 1.71 16.29
N LEU A 191 22.82 2.25 17.47
CA LEU A 191 22.20 3.45 18.02
C LEU A 191 22.53 4.71 17.17
N ILE A 192 23.66 4.70 16.47
CA ILE A 192 24.13 5.79 15.61
C ILE A 192 24.35 5.23 14.20
N HIS A 193 23.53 5.69 13.26
CA HIS A 193 23.64 5.30 11.86
C HIS A 193 24.63 6.24 11.13
N LYS A 194 25.69 5.66 10.56
CA LYS A 194 26.60 6.40 9.66
C LYS A 194 25.97 6.51 8.28
N SER A 195 26.09 7.69 7.68
CA SER A 195 25.70 7.88 6.28
C SER A 195 26.53 6.98 5.35
N VAL A 196 25.98 6.63 4.18
CA VAL A 196 26.76 5.99 3.11
C VAL A 196 27.79 6.95 2.53
N GLU A 197 28.85 6.42 1.93
CA GLU A 197 29.96 7.22 1.39
C GLU A 197 29.50 8.26 0.36
N ASP A 198 28.52 7.92 -0.49
CA ASP A 198 27.97 8.81 -1.52
C ASP A 198 26.55 9.32 -1.20
N VAL A 199 26.32 9.73 0.06
CA VAL A 199 24.99 10.21 0.50
C VAL A 199 24.52 11.47 -0.26
N GLN A 200 25.44 12.26 -0.81
CA GLN A 200 25.09 13.47 -1.55
C GLN A 200 24.40 13.16 -2.88
N THR A 201 24.82 12.11 -3.58
CA THR A 201 24.14 11.62 -4.78
C THR A 201 22.74 11.16 -4.45
N ILE A 202 22.56 10.42 -3.35
CA ILE A 202 21.23 9.99 -2.87
C ILE A 202 20.35 11.20 -2.59
N ARG A 203 20.83 12.18 -1.81
CA ARG A 203 20.10 13.42 -1.52
C ARG A 203 19.76 14.23 -2.78
N LYS A 204 20.58 14.14 -3.83
CA LYS A 204 20.31 14.79 -5.13
C LYS A 204 19.22 14.05 -5.90
N LEU A 205 19.18 12.72 -5.85
CA LEU A 205 18.13 11.91 -6.45
C LEU A 205 16.78 12.18 -5.77
N TYR A 206 16.74 12.19 -4.44
CA TYR A 206 15.52 12.52 -3.69
C TYR A 206 14.99 13.92 -4.03
N ARG A 207 15.85 14.94 -4.04
CA ARG A 207 15.46 16.31 -4.44
C ARG A 207 14.93 16.42 -5.87
N ARG A 208 15.26 15.48 -6.77
CA ARG A 208 14.70 15.43 -8.13
C ARG A 208 13.34 14.73 -8.18
N LEU A 209 13.07 13.82 -7.27
CA LEU A 209 11.81 13.09 -7.19
C LEU A 209 10.72 13.90 -6.47
N GLU A 210 11.11 14.85 -5.61
CA GLU A 210 10.20 15.79 -4.93
C GLU A 210 9.85 17.05 -5.75
N GLN A 211 10.41 17.19 -6.96
CA GLN A 211 10.11 18.29 -7.91
C GLN A 211 9.04 17.87 -8.91
#